data_AF-A0A2D4VND3-F1
#
_entry.id   AF-A0A2D4VND3-F1
#
_cell.length_a   1.000
_cell.length_b   1.000
_cell.length_c   1.000
_cell.angle_alpha   90.00
_cell.angle_beta   90.00
_cell.angle_gamma   90.00
#
_symmetry.space_group_name_H-M   'P 1'
#
loop_
_entity.id
_entity.type
_entity.pdbx_description
1 polymer ?
#
loop_
_entity_poly.entity_id
_entity_poly.type
_entity_poly.pdbx_seq_one_letter_code
_entity_poly.pdbx_strand_id
1 'polypeptide(L)'
;MLYNALSTLAKFVIAAVAVGALLNAFDISAQEVLGDLGVTPDAIITFVQDGIDWALPNFLLGAMVLVPIWVVIFLLKPPKIGR
;
A
#
# COMPACT_ATOMS: atom_id res chain seq x y z
N MET A 1 -8.95 -16.30 0.91
CA MET A 1 -7.66 -15.86 1.50
C MET A 1 -7.39 -14.39 1.21
N LEU A 2 -7.34 -13.94 -0.05
CA LEU A 2 -7.10 -12.53 -0.40
C LEU A 2 -8.10 -11.55 0.23
N TYR A 3 -9.40 -11.84 0.16
CA TYR A 3 -10.43 -10.99 0.80
C TYR A 3 -10.22 -10.83 2.32
N ASN A 4 -9.86 -11.93 3.01
CA ASN A 4 -9.59 -11.88 4.45
C ASN A 4 -8.33 -11.07 4.74
N ALA A 5 -7.27 -11.22 3.94
CA ALA A 5 -6.05 -10.43 4.08
C ALA A 5 -6.32 -8.93 3.86
N LEU A 6 -7.10 -8.58 2.84
CA LEU A 6 -7.48 -7.20 2.56
C LEU A 6 -8.37 -6.61 3.66
N SER A 7 -9.30 -7.40 4.19
CA SER A 7 -10.14 -7.01 5.33
C SER A 7 -9.30 -6.79 6.60
N THR A 8 -8.34 -7.67 6.88
CA THR A 8 -7.42 -7.52 8.01
C THR A 8 -6.54 -6.29 7.85
N LEU A 9 -6.01 -6.04 6.66
CA LEU A 9 -5.21 -4.85 6.37
C LEU A 9 -6.03 -3.57 6.54
N ALA A 10 -7.26 -3.53 6.03
CA ALA A 10 -8.15 -2.40 6.21
C ALA A 10 -8.46 -2.13 7.69
N LYS A 11 -8.78 -3.18 8.46
CA LYS A 11 -8.99 -3.08 9.91
C LYS A 11 -7.75 -2.58 10.64
N PHE A 12 -6.57 -3.06 10.26
CA PHE A 12 -5.31 -2.63 10.83
C PHE A 12 -5.05 -1.15 10.57
N VAL A 13 -5.25 -0.68 9.34
CA VAL A 13 -5.10 0.76 8.99
C VAL A 13 -6.07 1.61 9.82
N ILE A 14 -7.33 1.22 9.90
CA ILE A 14 -8.34 1.94 10.70
C ILE A 14 -7.92 1.98 12.17
N ALA A 15 -7.50 0.84 12.73
CA ALA A 15 -7.05 0.76 14.11
C ALA A 15 -5.80 1.62 14.37
N ALA A 16 -4.82 1.60 13.46
CA ALA A 16 -3.61 2.41 13.57
C ALA A 16 -3.93 3.92 13.55
N VAL A 17 -4.84 4.35 12.67
CA VAL A 17 -5.31 5.74 12.63
C VAL A 17 -6.07 6.10 13.91
N ALA A 18 -6.95 5.22 14.40
CA ALA A 18 -7.68 5.46 15.64
C ALA A 18 -6.74 5.59 16.85
N VAL A 19 -5.73 4.72 16.95
CA VAL A 19 -4.70 4.80 17.99
C VAL A 19 -3.87 6.08 17.86
N GLY A 20 -3.43 6.43 16.65
CA GLY A 20 -2.69 7.68 16.41
C GLY A 20 -3.51 8.92 16.79
N ALA A 21 -4.80 8.95 16.46
CA ALA A 21 -5.70 10.03 16.84
C ALA A 21 -5.90 10.12 18.36
N LEU A 22 -5.98 8.97 19.04
CA LEU A 22 -6.04 8.89 20.50
C LEU A 22 -4.75 9.43 21.13
N LEU A 23 -3.58 9.02 20.64
CA LEU A 23 -2.28 9.51 21.13
C LEU A 23 -2.15 11.03 20.94
N ASN A 24 -2.54 11.53 19.77
CA ASN A 24 -2.55 12.96 19.50
C ASN A 24 -3.52 13.73 20.42
N ALA A 25 -4.61 13.11 20.87
CA ALA A 25 -5.52 13.71 21.86
C ALA A 25 -4.93 13.80 23.27
N PHE A 26 -3.84 13.06 23.55
CA PHE A 26 -3.03 13.17 24.77
C PHE A 26 -1.77 14.03 24.56
N ASP A 27 -1.71 14.85 23.50
CA ASP A 27 -0.56 15.67 23.10
C ASP A 27 0.72 14.86 22.78
N ILE A 28 0.59 13.55 22.55
CA ILE A 28 1.71 12.71 22.13
C ILE A 28 1.90 12.86 20.62
N SER A 29 3.00 13.54 20.24
CA SER A 29 3.32 13.79 18.84
C SER A 29 4.12 12.64 18.22
N ALA A 30 3.96 12.44 16.91
CA ALA A 30 4.79 11.49 16.17
C ALA A 30 6.28 11.88 16.21
N GLN A 31 6.60 13.18 16.27
CA GLN A 31 7.97 13.67 16.30
C GLN A 31 8.69 13.25 17.58
N GLU A 32 8.01 13.33 18.72
CA GLU A 32 8.54 12.93 20.03
C GLU A 32 8.77 11.41 20.09
N VAL A 33 7.75 10.62 19.70
CA VAL A 33 7.85 9.15 19.67
C VAL A 33 8.95 8.67 18.73
N LEU A 34 9.07 9.28 17.54
CA LEU A 34 10.15 8.94 16.60
C LEU A 34 11.52 9.35 17.15
N GLY A 35 11.61 10.52 17.79
CA GLY A 35 12.82 11.00 18.45
C GLY A 35 13.34 10.04 19.53
N ASP A 36 12.45 9.50 20.37
CA ASP A 36 12.79 8.50 21.39
C ASP A 36 13.33 7.19 20.79
N LEU A 37 12.89 6.85 19.58
CA LEU A 37 13.38 5.70 18.81
C LEU A 37 14.69 5.99 18.07
N GLY A 38 15.22 7.21 18.15
CA GLY A 38 16.40 7.66 17.41
C GLY A 38 16.16 7.86 15.92
N VAL A 39 14.88 7.97 15.51
CA VAL A 39 14.47 8.13 14.11
C VAL A 39 14.05 9.58 13.88
N THR A 40 14.57 10.21 12.83
CA THR A 40 14.11 11.56 12.46
C THR A 40 12.83 11.47 11.64
N PRO A 41 11.86 12.38 11.85
CA PRO A 41 10.64 12.45 11.03
C PRO A 41 10.95 12.57 9.54
N ASP A 42 11.99 13.33 9.18
CA ASP A 42 12.44 13.49 7.80
C ASP A 42 12.90 12.16 7.18
N ALA A 43 13.58 11.30 7.95
CA ALA A 43 14.03 10.00 7.45
C ALA A 43 12.86 9.07 7.11
N ILE A 44 11.74 9.14 7.85
CA ILE A 44 10.52 8.37 7.53
C ILE A 44 9.92 8.87 6.21
N ILE A 45 9.86 10.17 6.00
CA ILE A 45 9.31 10.76 4.77
C ILE A 45 10.18 10.37 3.56
N THR A 46 11.50 10.52 3.67
CA THR A 46 12.43 10.10 2.62
C THR A 46 12.31 8.61 2.32
N PHE A 47 12.19 7.75 3.33
CA PHE A 47 12.01 6.31 3.13
C PHE A 47 10.73 5.97 2.34
N VAL A 48 9.62 6.65 2.62
CA VAL A 48 8.38 6.48 1.86
C VAL A 48 8.54 6.97 0.43
N GLN A 49 9.19 8.12 0.23
CA GLN A 49 9.45 8.67 -1.11
C GLN A 49 10.32 7.73 -1.93
N ASP A 50 11.45 7.27 -1.39
CA ASP A 50 12.34 6.31 -2.03
C ASP A 50 11.61 5.02 -2.41
N GLY A 51 10.72 4.54 -1.53
CA GLY A 51 9.87 3.39 -1.79
C GLY A 51 8.92 3.59 -2.97
N ILE A 52 8.29 4.77 -3.07
CA ILE A 52 7.41 5.13 -4.19
C ILE A 52 8.21 5.30 -5.48
N ASP A 53 9.34 6.01 -5.42
CA ASP A 53 10.23 6.27 -6.56
C ASP A 53 10.83 4.98 -7.12
N TRP A 54 11.04 3.97 -6.28
CA TRP A 54 11.35 2.62 -6.72
C TRP A 54 10.11 1.91 -7.29
N ALA A 55 8.97 1.91 -6.59
CA ALA A 55 7.82 1.10 -6.96
C ALA A 55 7.17 1.54 -8.28
N LEU A 56 7.01 2.85 -8.50
CA LEU A 56 6.28 3.42 -9.62
C LEU A 56 6.87 3.05 -11.00
N PRO A 57 8.16 3.30 -11.31
CA PRO A 57 8.72 2.93 -12.60
C PRO A 57 8.73 1.42 -12.83
N ASN A 58 8.98 0.62 -11.80
CA ASN A 58 8.96 -0.84 -11.90
C ASN A 58 7.55 -1.38 -12.17
N PHE A 59 6.54 -0.82 -11.50
CA PHE A 59 5.14 -1.14 -11.76
C PHE A 59 4.75 -0.80 -13.20
N LEU A 60 5.09 0.40 -13.68
CA LEU A 60 4.79 0.83 -15.04
C LEU A 60 5.45 -0.09 -16.08
N LEU A 61 6.72 -0.43 -15.89
CA LEU A 61 7.44 -1.38 -16.74
C LEU A 61 6.73 -2.74 -16.80
N GLY A 62 6.34 -3.27 -15.64
CA GLY A 62 5.58 -4.51 -15.55
C GLY A 62 4.23 -4.42 -16.25
N ALA A 63 3.50 -3.32 -16.05
CA ALA A 63 2.19 -3.09 -16.65
C ALA A 63 2.27 -3.00 -18.20
N MET A 64 3.30 -2.34 -18.74
CA MET A 64 3.53 -2.23 -20.19
C MET A 64 3.65 -3.60 -20.87
N VAL A 65 4.14 -4.62 -20.15
CA VAL A 65 4.28 -5.99 -20.68
C VAL A 65 3.07 -6.86 -20.32
N LEU A 66 2.63 -6.80 -19.07
CA LEU A 66 1.58 -7.68 -18.54
C LEU A 66 0.20 -7.37 -19.12
N VAL A 67 -0.14 -6.09 -19.30
CA VAL A 67 -1.46 -5.69 -19.81
C VAL A 67 -1.70 -6.21 -21.23
N PRO A 68 -0.79 -6.03 -22.20
CA PRO A 68 -0.96 -6.63 -23.54
C PRO A 68 -1.12 -8.15 -23.53
N ILE A 69 -0.31 -8.86 -22.73
CA ILE A 69 -0.42 -10.32 -22.60
C ILE A 69 -1.80 -10.71 -22.09
N TRP A 70 -2.27 -10.03 -21.04
CA TRP A 70 -3.60 -10.28 -20.50
C TRP A 70 -4.71 -10.02 -21.53
N VAL A 71 -4.61 -8.94 -22.32
CA VAL A 71 -5.57 -8.62 -23.38
C VAL A 71 -5.62 -9.74 -24.43
N VAL A 72 -4.47 -10.24 -24.88
CA VAL A 72 -4.44 -11.35 -25.86
C VAL A 72 -5.10 -12.60 -25.28
N ILE A 73 -4.75 -12.99 -24.05
CA ILE A 73 -5.34 -14.15 -23.38
C ILE A 73 -6.85 -13.97 -23.21
N PHE A 74 -7.29 -12.77 -22.83
CA PHE A 74 -8.69 -12.43 -22.66
C PHE A 74 -9.48 -12.56 -23.96
N LEU A 75 -8.93 -12.05 -25.07
CA LEU A 75 -9.56 -12.12 -26.40
C LEU A 75 -9.62 -13.56 -26.94
N LEU A 76 -8.60 -14.38 -26.64
CA LEU A 76 -8.56 -15.79 -27.05
C LEU A 76 -9.44 -16.69 -26.18
N LYS A 77 -9.96 -16.21 -25.05
CA LYS A 77 -10.81 -17.00 -24.16
C LYS A 77 -12.18 -17.19 -24.83
N PRO A 78 -12.55 -18.42 -25.24
CA PRO A 78 -13.82 -18.65 -25.91
C PRO A 78 -14.98 -18.25 -24.99
N PRO A 79 -16.03 -17.61 -25.53
CA PRO A 79 -17.18 -17.20 -24.75
C PRO A 79 -17.82 -18.45 -24.14
N LYS A 80 -18.11 -18.40 -22.84
CA LYS A 80 -18.90 -19.45 -22.18
C LYS A 80 -20.36 -19.30 -22.61
N ILE A 81 -20.68 -19.81 -23.80
CA ILE A 81 -22.05 -19.94 -24.28
C ILE A 81 -22.62 -21.23 -23.68
N GLY A 82 -23.52 -21.09 -22.70
CA GLY A 82 -24.24 -22.21 -22.10
C GLY A 82 -24.09 -22.30 -20.58
N ARG A 83 -25.02 -21.68 -19.87
CA ARG A 83 -25.75 -22.33 -18.77
C ARG A 83 -27.21 -22.36 -19.14
#